data_AF-A0A1I4ZP62-F1
#
_entry.id   AF-A0A1I4ZP62-F1
#
_cell.length_a   1.000
_cell.length_b   1.000
_cell.length_c   1.000
_cell.angle_alpha   90.00
_cell.angle_beta   90.00
_cell.angle_gamma   90.00
#
_symmetry.space_group_name_H-M   'P 1'
#
loop_
_entity.id
_entity.type
_entity.pdbx_description
1 polymer ?
#
loop_
_entity_poly.entity_id
_entity_poly.type
_entity_poly.pdbx_seq_one_letter_code
_entity_poly.pdbx_strand_id
1 'polypeptide(L)'
;MLPVSPDISEELRRECEASGDFRPIYFEWYKYVGLLCNFFASVRADSPGVIDLPATHYAVLIGLLNRCSRLMLANTALGNAGRFGESTAIIDRCIFESGVKLRWLCRQANQEAFTRFLLDGLRPEVEFKAVISENARQRGALIAIERRMLDSIDRYMASVEADDATVLASQRLPDLASMITAIGEDRLLYVIGQRIGSHHVHGTWVSLRRDYLEEYDGVLGPKDHVSETHESQFLLTSILVLETMKAFVSFAFRPDPMKDELLSVVDAVSEEVRGINPNARERDEAADGEI
;
A
#
# COMPACT_ATOMS: atom_id res chain seq x y z
N MET A 1 8.99 -7.40 19.58
CA MET A 1 9.05 -6.17 20.39
C MET A 1 8.42 -5.06 19.57
N LEU A 2 7.58 -4.23 20.17
CA LEU A 2 7.05 -3.05 19.47
C LEU A 2 8.22 -2.13 19.08
N PRO A 3 8.16 -1.49 17.90
CA PRO A 3 9.17 -0.49 17.55
C PRO A 3 9.12 0.67 18.55
N VAL A 4 10.27 1.32 18.77
CA VAL A 4 10.34 2.53 19.58
C VAL A 4 9.84 3.70 18.74
N SER A 5 8.94 4.51 19.29
CA SER A 5 8.44 5.73 18.66
C SER A 5 9.59 6.71 18.35
N PRO A 6 9.46 7.55 17.31
CA PRO A 6 10.50 8.52 16.99
C PRO A 6 10.64 9.54 18.13
N ASP A 7 11.88 9.85 18.51
CA ASP A 7 12.21 10.90 19.47
C ASP A 7 12.39 12.23 18.72
N ILE A 8 11.30 12.99 18.62
CA ILE A 8 11.29 14.27 17.91
C ILE A 8 11.70 15.38 18.88
N SER A 9 12.91 15.91 18.69
CA SER A 9 13.42 16.99 19.53
C SER A 9 12.57 18.26 19.44
N GLU A 10 12.50 18.99 20.56
CA GLU A 10 11.84 20.29 20.63
C GLU A 10 12.49 21.34 19.70
N GLU A 11 13.79 21.23 19.46
CA GLU A 11 14.52 22.06 18.49
C GLU A 11 13.99 21.84 17.08
N LEU A 12 13.91 20.57 16.63
CA LEU A 12 13.35 20.24 15.31
C LEU A 12 11.90 20.69 15.16
N ARG A 13 11.07 20.58 16.22
CA ARG A 13 9.69 21.09 16.19
C ARG A 13 9.64 22.58 15.93
N ARG A 14 10.44 23.36 16.66
CA ARG A 14 10.51 24.83 16.48
C ARG A 14 11.03 25.21 15.10
N GLU A 15 12.01 24.47 14.56
CA GLU A 15 12.49 24.68 13.19
C GLU A 15 11.40 24.43 12.15
N CYS A 16 10.64 23.33 12.29
CA CYS A 16 9.49 23.02 11.43
C CYS A 16 8.39 24.09 11.56
N GLU A 17 8.07 24.55 12.76
CA GLU A 17 7.07 25.60 12.99
C GLU A 17 7.51 26.95 12.37
N ALA A 18 8.77 27.32 12.52
CA ALA A 18 9.31 28.58 12.00
C ALA A 18 9.42 28.57 10.46
N SER A 19 9.77 27.43 9.87
CA SER A 19 9.92 27.27 8.42
C SER A 19 8.61 26.91 7.71
N GLY A 20 7.65 26.34 8.43
CA GLY A 20 6.45 25.71 7.88
C GLY A 20 6.71 24.36 7.19
N ASP A 21 7.93 23.82 7.25
CA ASP A 21 8.31 22.55 6.64
C ASP A 21 8.31 21.41 7.67
N PHE A 22 7.24 20.61 7.69
CA PHE A 22 7.09 19.49 8.62
C PHE A 22 7.60 18.16 8.05
N ARG A 23 8.17 18.14 6.84
CA ARG A 23 8.66 16.91 6.19
C ARG A 23 9.63 16.10 7.06
N PRO A 24 10.60 16.69 7.79
CA PRO A 24 11.50 15.91 8.63
C PRO A 24 10.78 15.10 9.71
N ILE A 25 9.75 15.69 10.34
CA ILE A 25 8.96 15.02 11.37
C ILE A 25 8.07 13.95 10.75
N TYR A 26 7.38 14.27 9.65
CA TYR A 26 6.55 13.30 8.93
C TYR A 26 7.36 12.10 8.40
N PHE A 27 8.59 12.32 7.96
CA PHE A 27 9.48 11.26 7.49
C PHE A 27 9.79 10.24 8.59
N GLU A 28 10.12 10.70 9.81
CA GLU A 28 10.40 9.80 10.94
C GLU A 28 9.16 9.01 11.38
N TRP A 29 8.00 9.66 11.38
CA TRP A 29 6.73 8.97 11.64
C TRP A 29 6.36 7.96 10.55
N TYR A 30 6.57 8.30 9.27
CA TYR A 30 6.35 7.38 8.16
C TYR A 30 7.23 6.12 8.29
N LYS A 31 8.52 6.29 8.66
CA LYS A 31 9.41 5.17 8.99
C LYS A 31 8.85 4.32 10.12
N TYR A 32 8.44 4.96 11.21
CA TYR A 32 7.88 4.27 12.38
C TYR A 32 6.61 3.49 12.03
N VAL A 33 5.68 4.06 11.26
CA VAL A 33 4.46 3.37 10.80
C VAL A 33 4.82 2.16 9.92
N GLY A 34 5.81 2.26 9.05
CA GLY A 34 6.33 1.12 8.30
C GLY A 34 6.83 -0.02 9.21
N LEU A 35 7.60 0.33 10.25
CA LEU A 35 8.09 -0.63 11.25
C LEU A 35 6.95 -1.24 12.09
N LEU A 36 5.96 -0.44 12.48
CA LEU A 36 4.80 -0.89 13.23
C LEU A 36 3.95 -1.84 12.38
N CYS A 37 3.74 -1.53 11.10
CA CYS A 37 3.09 -2.41 10.14
C CYS A 37 3.84 -3.73 9.98
N ASN A 38 5.18 -3.71 9.98
CA ASN A 38 5.99 -4.92 9.97
C ASN A 38 5.78 -5.78 11.23
N PHE A 39 5.65 -5.14 12.39
CA PHE A 39 5.37 -5.84 13.65
C PHE A 39 4.04 -6.60 13.56
N PHE A 40 2.96 -5.95 13.11
CA PHE A 40 1.66 -6.61 12.93
C PHE A 40 1.70 -7.72 11.87
N ALA A 41 2.42 -7.51 10.76
CA ALA A 41 2.62 -8.53 9.74
C ALA A 41 3.42 -9.75 10.22
N SER A 42 4.15 -9.63 11.33
CA SER A 42 4.97 -10.70 11.91
C SER A 42 4.24 -11.51 12.98
N VAL A 43 2.98 -11.16 13.31
CA VAL A 43 2.16 -11.96 14.23
C VAL A 43 1.85 -13.29 13.58
N ARG A 44 2.04 -14.38 14.33
CA ARG A 44 1.80 -15.74 13.84
C ARG A 44 0.32 -16.09 13.94
N ALA A 45 -0.15 -16.92 13.01
CA ALA A 45 -1.52 -17.43 13.00
C ALA A 45 -1.87 -18.27 14.26
N ASP A 46 -0.86 -18.91 14.88
CA ASP A 46 -1.01 -19.69 16.10
C ASP A 46 -0.86 -18.87 17.40
N SER A 47 -0.80 -17.54 17.28
CA SER A 47 -0.80 -16.65 18.44
C SER A 47 -2.12 -16.77 19.22
N PRO A 48 -2.11 -16.82 20.56
CA PRO A 48 -3.33 -16.94 21.37
C PRO A 48 -4.40 -15.88 21.09
N GLY A 49 -3.98 -14.67 20.71
CA GLY A 49 -4.89 -13.55 20.42
C GLY A 49 -5.51 -13.57 19.02
N VAL A 50 -5.08 -14.48 18.13
CA VAL A 50 -5.57 -14.56 16.75
C VAL A 50 -6.78 -15.51 16.68
N ILE A 51 -7.80 -15.14 15.92
CA ILE A 51 -8.96 -16.02 15.66
C ILE A 51 -8.55 -17.16 14.72
N ASP A 52 -9.27 -18.28 14.80
CA ASP A 52 -9.05 -19.39 13.87
C ASP A 52 -9.51 -18.99 12.46
N LEU A 53 -8.58 -18.96 11.52
CA LEU A 53 -8.80 -18.59 10.12
C LEU A 53 -8.13 -19.63 9.22
N PRO A 54 -8.66 -19.89 8.02
CA PRO A 54 -7.96 -20.68 7.03
C PRO A 54 -6.54 -20.12 6.82
N ALA A 55 -5.54 -21.00 6.86
CA ALA A 55 -4.13 -20.60 6.82
C ALA A 55 -3.79 -19.71 5.62
N THR A 56 -4.40 -19.99 4.46
CA THR A 56 -4.28 -19.19 3.23
C THR A 56 -4.85 -17.78 3.39
N HIS A 57 -5.99 -17.63 4.06
CA HIS A 57 -6.60 -16.32 4.30
C HIS A 57 -5.72 -15.46 5.22
N TYR A 58 -5.24 -16.05 6.32
CA TYR A 58 -4.33 -15.34 7.21
C TYR A 58 -3.03 -14.94 6.49
N ALA A 59 -2.47 -15.85 5.67
CA ALA A 59 -1.28 -15.59 4.86
C ALA A 59 -1.48 -14.41 3.88
N VAL A 60 -2.67 -14.29 3.25
CA VAL A 60 -3.01 -13.14 2.41
C VAL A 60 -2.98 -11.83 3.20
N LEU A 61 -3.59 -11.81 4.39
CA LEU A 61 -3.65 -10.60 5.23
C LEU A 61 -2.26 -10.14 5.68
N ILE A 62 -1.46 -11.04 6.25
CA ILE A 62 -0.10 -10.68 6.70
C ILE A 62 0.82 -10.39 5.50
N GLY A 63 0.59 -11.02 4.35
CA GLY A 63 1.33 -10.75 3.11
C GLY A 63 1.07 -9.34 2.59
N LEU A 64 -0.19 -8.88 2.62
CA LEU A 64 -0.57 -7.52 2.25
C LEU A 64 -0.02 -6.48 3.24
N LEU A 65 -0.07 -6.73 4.56
CA LEU A 65 0.58 -5.86 5.55
C LEU A 65 2.09 -5.80 5.36
N ASN A 66 2.74 -6.94 5.20
CA ASN A 66 4.18 -7.02 4.96
C ASN A 66 4.56 -6.22 3.70
N ARG A 67 3.75 -6.33 2.63
CA ARG A 67 3.95 -5.53 1.41
C ARG A 67 3.84 -4.04 1.70
N CYS A 68 2.84 -3.56 2.44
CA CYS A 68 2.74 -2.15 2.84
C CYS A 68 4.00 -1.71 3.59
N SER A 69 4.38 -2.46 4.64
CA SER A 69 5.58 -2.21 5.43
C SER A 69 6.86 -2.12 4.58
N ARG A 70 7.13 -3.14 3.75
CA ARG A 70 8.35 -3.19 2.92
C ARG A 70 8.42 -2.05 1.92
N LEU A 71 7.28 -1.68 1.33
CA LEU A 71 7.21 -0.57 0.39
C LEU A 71 7.41 0.78 1.11
N MET A 72 6.84 0.97 2.30
CA MET A 72 7.11 2.17 3.11
C MET A 72 8.60 2.26 3.47
N LEU A 73 9.20 1.18 3.96
CA LEU A 73 10.62 1.18 4.31
C LEU A 73 11.52 1.38 3.07
N ALA A 74 11.15 0.85 1.91
CA ALA A 74 11.83 1.16 0.65
C ALA A 74 11.70 2.65 0.30
N ASN A 75 10.51 3.24 0.50
CA ASN A 75 10.29 4.68 0.32
C ASN A 75 11.13 5.53 1.27
N THR A 76 11.41 5.09 2.51
CA THR A 76 12.32 5.83 3.39
C THR A 76 13.76 5.83 2.87
N ALA A 77 14.21 4.74 2.25
CA ALA A 77 15.55 4.66 1.66
C ALA A 77 15.66 5.52 0.39
N LEU A 78 14.61 5.54 -0.44
CA LEU A 78 14.54 6.34 -1.66
C LEU A 78 14.36 7.83 -1.36
N GLY A 79 13.39 8.17 -0.51
CA GLY A 79 13.01 9.53 -0.12
C GLY A 79 13.96 10.18 0.88
N ASN A 80 15.11 9.57 1.19
CA ASN A 80 16.09 10.17 2.08
C ASN A 80 16.57 11.52 1.52
N ALA A 81 16.68 12.52 2.40
CA ALA A 81 16.90 13.92 2.03
C ALA A 81 15.82 14.53 1.11
N GLY A 82 14.61 13.95 1.11
CA GLY A 82 13.44 14.48 0.40
C GLY A 82 13.49 14.34 -1.12
N ARG A 83 14.35 13.48 -1.68
CA ARG A 83 14.53 13.31 -3.14
C ARG A 83 13.59 12.25 -3.72
N PHE A 84 13.49 12.23 -5.05
CA PHE A 84 12.75 11.21 -5.82
C PHE A 84 11.26 11.13 -5.46
N GLY A 85 10.64 12.28 -5.18
CA GLY A 85 9.22 12.37 -4.80
C GLY A 85 8.28 11.70 -5.80
N GLU A 86 8.59 11.75 -7.10
CA GLU A 86 7.84 11.07 -8.15
C GLU A 86 7.94 9.55 -8.05
N SER A 87 9.13 9.03 -7.72
CA SER A 87 9.38 7.60 -7.57
C SER A 87 8.74 7.08 -6.28
N THR A 88 8.82 7.84 -5.19
CA THR A 88 8.15 7.46 -3.93
C THR A 88 6.63 7.47 -4.09
N ALA A 89 6.07 8.37 -4.92
CA ALA A 89 4.64 8.43 -5.19
C ALA A 89 4.13 7.20 -5.96
N ILE A 90 4.95 6.63 -6.86
CA ILE A 90 4.65 5.34 -7.52
C ILE A 90 4.55 4.22 -6.48
N ILE A 91 5.45 4.21 -5.51
CA ILE A 91 5.44 3.19 -4.46
C ILE A 91 4.28 3.39 -3.49
N ASP A 92 3.95 4.63 -3.12
CA ASP A 92 2.77 4.94 -2.29
C ASP A 92 1.48 4.52 -2.97
N ARG A 93 1.43 4.61 -4.31
CA ARG A 93 0.32 4.05 -5.08
C ARG A 93 0.18 2.53 -4.88
N CYS A 94 1.27 1.79 -4.86
CA CYS A 94 1.26 0.35 -4.56
C CYS A 94 0.90 0.03 -3.11
N ILE A 95 1.35 0.85 -2.16
CA ILE A 95 0.95 0.75 -0.74
C ILE A 95 -0.57 0.96 -0.64
N PHE A 96 -1.09 1.97 -1.34
CA PHE A 96 -2.50 2.30 -1.37
C PHE A 96 -3.36 1.13 -1.82
N GLU A 97 -3.04 0.52 -2.95
CA GLU A 97 -3.78 -0.66 -3.43
C GLU A 97 -3.75 -1.81 -2.43
N SER A 98 -2.61 -2.04 -1.80
CA SER A 98 -2.42 -3.14 -0.84
C SER A 98 -3.27 -2.91 0.41
N GLY A 99 -3.30 -1.68 0.92
CA GLY A 99 -4.13 -1.28 2.05
C GLY A 99 -5.62 -1.41 1.76
N VAL A 100 -6.08 -0.89 0.63
CA VAL A 100 -7.50 -0.99 0.23
C VAL A 100 -7.93 -2.45 0.04
N LYS A 101 -7.12 -3.28 -0.63
CA LYS A 101 -7.42 -4.71 -0.82
C LYS A 101 -7.53 -5.44 0.52
N LEU A 102 -6.62 -5.18 1.46
CA LEU A 102 -6.68 -5.76 2.80
C LEU A 102 -7.96 -5.33 3.52
N ARG A 103 -8.23 -4.02 3.59
CA ARG A 103 -9.42 -3.48 4.26
C ARG A 103 -10.70 -4.05 3.66
N TRP A 104 -10.74 -4.22 2.34
CA TRP A 104 -11.85 -4.84 1.63
C TRP A 104 -12.02 -6.32 2.04
N LEU A 105 -10.94 -7.11 2.08
CA LEU A 105 -11.00 -8.51 2.54
C LEU A 105 -11.50 -8.61 3.99
N CYS A 106 -10.98 -7.78 4.89
CA CYS A 106 -11.42 -7.72 6.29
C CYS A 106 -12.90 -7.31 6.42
N ARG A 107 -13.40 -6.45 5.52
CA ARG A 107 -14.79 -5.98 5.52
C ARG A 107 -15.77 -7.02 4.98
N GLN A 108 -15.41 -7.71 3.89
CA GLN A 108 -16.25 -8.75 3.29
C GLN A 108 -16.28 -10.01 4.15
N ALA A 109 -15.17 -10.32 4.83
CA ALA A 109 -15.07 -11.34 5.87
C ALA A 109 -15.58 -12.74 5.45
N ASN A 110 -15.51 -13.09 4.16
CA ASN A 110 -16.03 -14.35 3.64
C ASN A 110 -15.02 -15.07 2.73
N GLN A 111 -15.15 -16.40 2.65
CA GLN A 111 -14.25 -17.25 1.89
C GLN A 111 -14.21 -16.89 0.40
N GLU A 112 -15.35 -16.49 -0.17
CA GLU A 112 -15.43 -16.13 -1.58
C GLU A 112 -14.53 -14.93 -1.92
N ALA A 113 -14.48 -13.90 -1.07
CA ALA A 113 -13.63 -12.73 -1.28
C ALA A 113 -12.14 -13.10 -1.33
N PHE A 114 -11.69 -13.98 -0.44
CA PHE A 114 -10.31 -14.49 -0.44
C PHE A 114 -10.02 -15.37 -1.66
N THR A 115 -10.95 -16.27 -2.02
CA THR A 115 -10.82 -17.08 -3.24
C THR A 115 -10.70 -16.21 -4.48
N ARG A 116 -11.54 -15.18 -4.62
CA ARG A 116 -11.45 -14.22 -5.75
C ARG A 116 -10.09 -13.53 -5.77
N PHE A 117 -9.57 -13.08 -4.63
CA PHE A 117 -8.24 -12.46 -4.55
C PHE A 117 -7.13 -13.40 -5.02
N LEU A 118 -7.16 -14.65 -4.57
CA LEU A 118 -6.15 -15.66 -4.93
C LEU A 118 -6.22 -16.02 -6.42
N LEU A 119 -7.41 -16.37 -6.91
CA LEU A 119 -7.59 -16.87 -8.28
C LEU A 119 -7.43 -15.77 -9.33
N ASP A 120 -7.91 -14.55 -9.06
CA ASP A 120 -7.72 -13.42 -9.99
C ASP A 120 -6.24 -13.09 -10.18
N GLY A 121 -5.44 -13.21 -9.10
CA GLY A 121 -3.98 -13.04 -9.14
C GLY A 121 -3.24 -14.08 -9.99
N LEU A 122 -3.83 -15.25 -10.25
CA LEU A 122 -3.24 -16.34 -11.04
C LEU A 122 -3.63 -16.30 -12.52
N ARG A 123 -4.54 -15.42 -12.94
CA ARG A 123 -4.95 -15.31 -14.34
C ARG A 123 -3.79 -14.98 -15.28
N PRO A 124 -2.90 -14.02 -14.96
CA PRO A 124 -1.73 -13.76 -15.80
C PRO A 124 -0.80 -14.98 -15.92
N GLU A 125 -0.72 -15.81 -14.88
CA GLU A 125 0.08 -17.03 -14.90
C GLU A 125 -0.49 -18.07 -15.86
N VAL A 126 -1.82 -18.22 -15.90
CA VAL A 126 -2.50 -19.11 -16.87
C VAL A 126 -2.31 -18.60 -18.30
N GLU A 127 -2.45 -17.30 -18.52
CA GLU A 127 -2.21 -16.68 -19.84
C GLU A 127 -0.75 -16.90 -20.28
N PHE A 128 0.21 -16.69 -19.39
CA PHE A 128 1.62 -16.86 -19.69
C PHE A 128 2.01 -18.33 -19.92
N LYS A 129 1.44 -19.25 -19.14
CA LYS A 129 1.57 -20.71 -19.33
C LYS A 129 1.12 -21.14 -20.72
N ALA A 130 0.01 -20.59 -21.22
CA ALA A 130 -0.47 -20.87 -22.57
C ALA A 130 0.51 -20.38 -23.65
N VAL A 131 1.07 -19.18 -23.49
CA VAL A 131 2.09 -18.63 -24.41
C VAL A 131 3.35 -19.49 -24.43
N ILE A 132 3.87 -19.87 -23.25
CA ILE A 132 5.07 -20.74 -23.16
C ILE A 132 4.81 -22.08 -23.84
N SER A 133 3.66 -22.70 -23.56
CA SER A 133 3.30 -24.01 -24.09
C SER A 133 3.16 -24.00 -25.61
N GLU A 134 2.55 -22.94 -26.16
CA GLU A 134 2.42 -22.77 -27.61
C GLU A 134 3.78 -22.55 -28.28
N ASN A 135 4.64 -21.71 -27.70
CA ASN A 135 5.99 -21.49 -28.22
C ASN A 135 6.84 -22.77 -28.19
N ALA A 136 6.73 -23.57 -27.13
CA ALA A 136 7.41 -24.86 -27.03
C ALA A 136 6.89 -25.85 -28.08
N ARG A 137 5.57 -25.87 -28.32
CA ARG A 137 4.92 -26.71 -29.34
C ARG A 137 5.38 -26.34 -30.75
N GLN A 138 5.39 -25.06 -31.11
CA GLN A 138 5.83 -24.58 -32.43
C GLN A 138 7.30 -24.90 -32.70
N ARG A 139 8.13 -24.81 -31.66
CA ARG A 139 9.56 -25.14 -31.73
C ARG A 139 9.84 -26.65 -31.66
N GLY A 140 8.89 -27.45 -31.17
CA GLY A 140 9.04 -28.89 -30.96
C GLY A 140 9.84 -29.28 -29.72
N ALA A 141 10.20 -28.32 -28.86
CA ALA A 141 10.94 -28.56 -27.62
C ALA A 141 10.72 -27.45 -26.59
N LEU A 142 10.68 -27.85 -25.32
CA LEU A 142 10.67 -26.96 -24.16
C LEU A 142 12.12 -26.63 -23.75
N ILE A 143 12.46 -25.35 -23.66
CA ILE A 143 13.81 -24.95 -23.21
C ILE A 143 13.90 -24.84 -21.68
N ALA A 144 15.12 -24.81 -21.14
CA ALA A 144 15.35 -24.86 -19.69
C ALA A 144 14.67 -23.73 -18.90
N ILE A 145 14.68 -22.49 -19.42
CA ILE A 145 14.02 -21.37 -18.75
C ILE A 145 12.50 -21.51 -18.76
N GLU A 146 11.92 -22.02 -19.84
CA GLU A 146 10.47 -22.26 -19.96
C GLU A 146 10.00 -23.33 -18.98
N ARG A 147 10.76 -24.42 -18.84
CA ARG A 147 10.51 -25.44 -17.81
C ARG A 147 10.48 -24.82 -16.42
N ARG A 148 11.51 -24.03 -16.08
CA ARG A 148 11.57 -23.35 -14.78
C ARG A 148 10.39 -22.40 -14.55
N MET A 149 9.93 -21.71 -15.59
CA MET A 149 8.76 -20.82 -15.50
C MET A 149 7.47 -21.62 -15.29
N LEU A 150 7.24 -22.69 -16.06
CA LEU A 150 6.10 -23.57 -15.90
C LEU A 150 6.07 -24.23 -14.51
N ASP A 151 7.20 -24.75 -14.04
CA ASP A 151 7.33 -25.31 -12.69
C ASP A 151 6.99 -24.28 -11.61
N SER A 152 7.30 -23.00 -11.84
CA SER A 152 6.94 -21.93 -10.91
C SER A 152 5.45 -21.65 -10.91
N ILE A 153 4.83 -21.59 -12.09
CA ILE A 153 3.38 -21.39 -12.25
C ILE A 153 2.63 -22.53 -11.56
N ASP A 154 3.01 -23.78 -11.83
CA ASP A 154 2.36 -24.96 -11.26
C ASP A 154 2.49 -25.01 -9.73
N ARG A 155 3.60 -24.52 -9.15
CA ARG A 155 3.72 -24.37 -7.68
C ARG A 155 2.74 -23.35 -7.12
N TYR A 156 2.53 -22.21 -7.77
CA TYR A 156 1.57 -21.21 -7.30
C TYR A 156 0.13 -21.72 -7.43
N MET A 157 -0.20 -22.38 -8.54
CA MET A 157 -1.50 -23.03 -8.75
C MET A 157 -1.79 -24.09 -7.68
N ALA A 158 -0.81 -24.95 -7.39
CA ALA A 158 -0.93 -25.97 -6.35
C ALA A 158 -1.11 -25.37 -4.94
N SER A 159 -0.50 -24.20 -4.67
CA SER A 159 -0.60 -23.55 -3.36
C SER A 159 -2.01 -23.06 -3.00
N VAL A 160 -2.90 -22.96 -3.99
CA VAL A 160 -4.30 -22.58 -3.81
C VAL A 160 -5.26 -23.66 -4.32
N GLU A 161 -4.75 -24.87 -4.59
CA GLU A 161 -5.53 -26.03 -5.05
C GLU A 161 -6.37 -25.74 -6.32
N ALA A 162 -5.82 -24.94 -7.25
CA ALA A 162 -6.53 -24.55 -8.47
C ALA A 162 -5.88 -25.12 -9.73
N ASP A 163 -6.70 -25.34 -10.75
CA ASP A 163 -6.28 -25.62 -12.13
C ASP A 163 -6.61 -24.43 -13.06
N ASP A 164 -6.10 -24.50 -14.29
CA ASP A 164 -6.26 -23.44 -15.29
C ASP A 164 -7.76 -23.13 -15.53
N ALA A 165 -8.62 -24.15 -15.57
CA ALA A 165 -10.06 -24.00 -15.78
C ALA A 165 -10.73 -23.27 -14.62
N THR A 166 -10.40 -23.62 -13.38
CA THR A 166 -10.91 -23.00 -12.16
C THR A 166 -10.50 -21.54 -12.07
N VAL A 167 -9.23 -21.22 -12.37
CA VAL A 167 -8.75 -19.83 -12.39
C VAL A 167 -9.50 -19.02 -13.45
N LEU A 168 -9.65 -19.54 -14.67
CA LEU A 168 -10.32 -18.83 -15.75
C LEU A 168 -11.81 -18.60 -15.47
N ALA A 169 -12.49 -19.60 -14.90
CA ALA A 169 -13.90 -19.56 -14.54
C ALA A 169 -14.21 -18.76 -13.27
N SER A 170 -13.20 -18.45 -12.45
CA SER A 170 -13.38 -17.72 -11.20
C SER A 170 -14.00 -16.33 -11.41
N GLN A 171 -14.61 -15.76 -10.37
CA GLN A 171 -15.04 -14.38 -10.45
C GLN A 171 -13.83 -13.44 -10.30
N ARG A 172 -13.76 -12.41 -11.16
CA ARG A 172 -12.72 -11.38 -11.05
C ARG A 172 -12.85 -10.61 -9.75
N LEU A 173 -11.71 -10.12 -9.28
CA LEU A 173 -11.67 -9.19 -8.18
C LEU A 173 -12.38 -7.88 -8.60
N PRO A 174 -13.19 -7.25 -7.74
CA PRO A 174 -13.81 -5.97 -8.08
C PRO A 174 -12.73 -4.92 -8.36
N ASP A 175 -13.08 -3.91 -9.16
CA ASP A 175 -12.18 -2.78 -9.35
C ASP A 175 -11.96 -2.00 -8.05
N LEU A 176 -10.89 -1.21 -8.01
CA LEU A 176 -10.48 -0.54 -6.79
C LEU A 176 -11.47 0.53 -6.32
N ALA A 177 -12.19 1.17 -7.24
CA ALA A 177 -13.25 2.13 -6.90
C ALA A 177 -14.41 1.44 -6.16
N SER A 178 -14.79 0.26 -6.63
CA SER A 178 -15.80 -0.59 -6.02
C SER A 178 -15.36 -1.08 -4.64
N MET A 179 -14.08 -1.43 -4.47
CA MET A 179 -13.53 -1.78 -3.15
C MET A 179 -13.58 -0.62 -2.17
N ILE A 180 -13.15 0.58 -2.57
CA ILE A 180 -13.17 1.80 -1.75
C ILE A 180 -14.60 2.10 -1.28
N THR A 181 -15.56 2.02 -2.21
CA THR A 181 -16.98 2.19 -1.88
C THR A 181 -17.45 1.13 -0.87
N ALA A 182 -17.05 -0.14 -1.05
CA ALA A 182 -17.44 -1.23 -0.18
C ALA A 182 -16.83 -1.16 1.24
N ILE A 183 -15.69 -0.50 1.41
CA ILE A 183 -15.09 -0.23 2.73
C ILE A 183 -15.65 1.05 3.39
N GLY A 184 -16.61 1.73 2.74
CA GLY A 184 -17.27 2.91 3.28
C GLY A 184 -16.50 4.21 3.10
N GLU A 185 -15.47 4.21 2.25
CA GLU A 185 -14.65 5.39 1.97
C GLU A 185 -15.22 6.18 0.78
N ASP A 186 -14.88 7.46 0.74
CA ASP A 186 -15.43 8.37 -0.25
C ASP A 186 -14.72 8.28 -1.63
N ARG A 187 -15.33 8.96 -2.60
CA ARG A 187 -14.76 9.09 -3.94
C ARG A 187 -13.48 9.94 -3.95
N LEU A 188 -13.28 10.82 -2.98
CA LEU A 188 -12.12 11.69 -2.91
C LEU A 188 -10.85 10.88 -2.63
N LEU A 189 -10.91 9.89 -1.73
CA LEU A 189 -9.84 8.92 -1.48
C LEU A 189 -9.46 8.17 -2.75
N TYR A 190 -10.45 7.77 -3.56
CA TYR A 190 -10.18 7.19 -4.87
C TYR A 190 -9.50 8.18 -5.82
N VAL A 191 -9.95 9.43 -5.90
CA VAL A 191 -9.34 10.42 -6.79
C VAL A 191 -7.88 10.68 -6.40
N ILE A 192 -7.61 10.95 -5.12
CA ILE A 192 -6.27 11.27 -4.61
C ILE A 192 -5.36 10.05 -4.71
N GLY A 193 -5.78 8.93 -4.12
CA GLY A 193 -4.99 7.71 -4.04
C GLY A 193 -4.83 6.98 -5.38
N GLN A 194 -5.87 6.96 -6.22
CA GLN A 194 -5.83 6.28 -7.52
C GLN A 194 -5.44 7.20 -8.66
N ARG A 195 -6.27 8.21 -8.94
CA ARG A 195 -6.25 8.91 -10.24
C ARG A 195 -5.12 9.91 -10.32
N ILE A 196 -4.90 10.66 -9.25
CA ILE A 196 -3.79 11.60 -9.15
C ILE A 196 -2.49 10.81 -8.97
N GLY A 197 -2.46 9.82 -8.08
CA GLY A 197 -1.30 8.95 -7.91
C GLY A 197 -0.87 8.23 -9.20
N SER A 198 -1.81 7.80 -10.06
CA SER A 198 -1.48 7.13 -11.33
C SER A 198 -0.82 8.05 -12.37
N HIS A 199 -0.84 9.37 -12.19
CA HIS A 199 -0.07 10.28 -13.04
C HIS A 199 1.42 9.93 -13.03
N HIS A 200 1.94 9.57 -11.87
CA HIS A 200 3.34 9.15 -11.71
C HIS A 200 3.63 7.79 -12.35
N VAL A 201 2.66 6.87 -12.32
CA VAL A 201 2.80 5.53 -12.89
C VAL A 201 2.77 5.56 -14.42
N HIS A 202 1.92 6.39 -15.00
CA HIS A 202 1.66 6.39 -16.45
C HIS A 202 2.37 7.52 -17.21
N GLY A 203 3.08 8.42 -16.53
CA GLY A 203 3.73 9.57 -17.18
C GLY A 203 2.72 10.47 -17.89
N THR A 204 1.61 10.81 -17.22
CA THR A 204 0.61 11.71 -17.82
C THR A 204 1.18 13.11 -18.01
N TRP A 205 0.53 13.94 -18.83
CA TRP A 205 0.98 15.32 -19.06
C TRP A 205 1.23 16.13 -17.78
N VAL A 206 0.37 15.97 -16.76
CA VAL A 206 0.53 16.65 -15.46
C VAL A 206 1.83 16.20 -14.77
N SER A 207 2.11 14.90 -14.75
CA SER A 207 3.35 14.35 -14.18
C SER A 207 4.57 14.80 -14.97
N LEU A 208 4.54 14.67 -16.31
CA LEU A 208 5.63 15.12 -17.17
C LEU A 208 5.93 16.60 -16.96
N ARG A 209 4.90 17.45 -16.97
CA ARG A 209 5.06 18.90 -16.83
C ARG A 209 5.59 19.34 -15.46
N ARG A 210 5.25 18.61 -14.39
CA ARG A 210 5.65 18.92 -13.01
C ARG A 210 7.04 18.37 -12.67
N ASP A 211 7.28 17.10 -13.02
CA ASP A 211 8.39 16.31 -12.48
C ASP A 211 9.53 16.14 -13.48
N TYR A 212 9.27 16.23 -14.80
CA TYR A 212 10.24 15.86 -15.84
C TYR A 212 10.56 16.97 -16.85
N LEU A 213 9.77 18.06 -16.88
CA LEU A 213 9.94 19.15 -17.83
C LEU A 213 10.07 20.49 -17.13
N GLU A 214 10.97 21.32 -17.64
CA GLU A 214 11.18 22.71 -17.24
C GLU A 214 11.20 23.60 -18.48
N GLU A 215 10.84 24.86 -18.33
CA GLU A 215 10.73 25.80 -19.43
C GLU A 215 11.92 26.77 -19.45
N TYR A 216 12.63 26.78 -20.57
CA TYR A 216 13.78 27.65 -20.81
C TYR A 216 13.52 28.44 -22.09
N ASP A 217 13.45 29.77 -22.00
CA ASP A 217 13.18 30.67 -23.14
C ASP A 217 11.92 30.30 -23.95
N GLY A 218 10.85 29.85 -23.27
CA GLY A 218 9.59 29.44 -23.90
C GLY A 218 9.63 28.04 -24.52
N VAL A 219 10.71 27.28 -24.32
CA VAL A 219 10.87 25.91 -24.83
C VAL A 219 10.92 24.93 -23.66
N LEU A 220 10.10 23.87 -23.74
CA LEU A 220 10.11 22.80 -22.75
C LEU A 220 11.32 21.87 -22.98
N GLY A 221 12.14 21.71 -21.96
CA GLY A 221 13.28 20.79 -21.91
C GLY A 221 13.21 19.86 -20.70
N PRO A 222 14.07 18.83 -20.63
CA PRO A 222 14.15 17.94 -19.48
C PRO A 222 14.51 18.71 -18.20
N LYS A 223 13.82 18.39 -17.11
CA LYS A 223 14.14 18.84 -15.74
C LYS A 223 15.10 17.85 -15.10
N ASP A 224 16.02 18.35 -14.27
CA ASP A 224 16.89 17.50 -13.45
C ASP A 224 16.09 16.77 -12.34
N HIS A 225 16.70 15.78 -11.71
CA HIS A 225 16.09 14.83 -10.76
C HIS A 225 15.71 15.42 -9.39
N VAL A 226 15.41 16.72 -9.32
CA VAL A 226 14.98 17.40 -8.10
C VAL A 226 13.45 17.42 -8.06
N SER A 227 12.88 16.28 -7.69
CA SER A 227 11.48 16.20 -7.27
C SER A 227 11.45 15.93 -5.78
N GLU A 228 10.91 16.90 -5.04
CA GLU A 228 10.82 16.80 -3.60
C GLU A 228 9.59 15.98 -3.19
N THR A 229 9.74 15.11 -2.19
CA THR A 229 8.59 14.45 -1.58
C THR A 229 7.76 15.47 -0.79
N HIS A 230 6.48 15.59 -1.13
CA HIS A 230 5.57 16.50 -0.44
C HIS A 230 5.14 15.93 0.92
N GLU A 231 4.95 16.77 1.94
CA GLU A 231 4.59 16.31 3.29
C GLU A 231 3.27 15.51 3.34
N SER A 232 2.28 15.90 2.53
CA SER A 232 1.00 15.20 2.44
C SER A 232 1.15 13.74 1.99
N GLN A 233 2.20 13.42 1.23
CA GLN A 233 2.49 12.06 0.80
C GLN A 233 2.85 11.15 1.98
N PHE A 234 3.66 11.64 2.92
CA PHE A 234 4.00 10.94 4.15
C PHE A 234 2.78 10.81 5.06
N LEU A 235 2.03 11.90 5.24
CA LEU A 235 0.83 11.92 6.07
C LEU A 235 -0.22 10.92 5.57
N LEU A 236 -0.69 11.07 4.32
CA LEU A 236 -1.81 10.29 3.78
C LEU A 236 -1.50 8.79 3.77
N THR A 237 -0.29 8.40 3.36
CA THR A 237 0.09 6.99 3.32
C THR A 237 0.22 6.41 4.73
N SER A 238 0.78 7.17 5.69
CA SER A 238 0.87 6.72 7.09
C SER A 238 -0.52 6.46 7.67
N ILE A 239 -1.45 7.40 7.47
CA ILE A 239 -2.83 7.28 7.91
C ILE A 239 -3.52 6.07 7.27
N LEU A 240 -3.38 5.89 5.96
CA LEU A 240 -3.98 4.74 5.28
C LEU A 240 -3.47 3.41 5.85
N VAL A 241 -2.17 3.31 6.11
CA VAL A 241 -1.57 2.08 6.65
C VAL A 241 -1.99 1.86 8.10
N LEU A 242 -2.13 2.92 8.91
CA LEU A 242 -2.70 2.82 10.25
C LEU A 242 -4.15 2.30 10.21
N GLU A 243 -5.00 2.83 9.35
CA GLU A 243 -6.38 2.33 9.17
C GLU A 243 -6.41 0.88 8.63
N THR A 244 -5.43 0.52 7.81
CA THR A 244 -5.26 -0.87 7.34
C THR A 244 -4.89 -1.81 8.50
N MET A 245 -3.99 -1.39 9.39
CA MET A 245 -3.65 -2.15 10.60
C MET A 245 -4.85 -2.30 11.53
N LYS A 246 -5.66 -1.24 11.72
CA LYS A 246 -6.89 -1.32 12.51
C LYS A 246 -7.87 -2.34 11.94
N ALA A 247 -8.07 -2.33 10.61
CA ALA A 247 -8.94 -3.30 9.95
C ALA A 247 -8.44 -4.74 10.14
N PHE A 248 -7.13 -4.96 10.02
CA PHE A 248 -6.51 -6.26 10.29
C PHE A 248 -6.72 -6.72 11.73
N VAL A 249 -6.38 -5.87 12.72
CA VAL A 249 -6.53 -6.22 14.13
C VAL A 249 -8.00 -6.48 14.47
N SER A 250 -8.91 -5.63 13.97
CA SER A 250 -10.35 -5.77 14.17
C SER A 250 -10.90 -7.08 13.62
N PHE A 251 -10.38 -7.54 12.49
CA PHE A 251 -10.84 -8.77 11.83
C PHE A 251 -10.16 -10.03 12.38
N ALA A 252 -8.83 -10.02 12.52
CA ALA A 252 -8.03 -11.21 12.75
C ALA A 252 -7.77 -11.52 14.24
N PHE A 253 -8.12 -10.63 15.17
CA PHE A 253 -7.91 -10.84 16.60
C PHE A 253 -9.20 -11.10 17.36
N ARG A 254 -9.09 -11.97 18.37
CA ARG A 254 -10.15 -12.32 19.30
C ARG A 254 -10.60 -11.10 20.11
N PRO A 255 -11.89 -11.01 20.49
CA PRO A 255 -12.37 -9.93 21.34
C PRO A 255 -11.88 -10.14 22.78
N ASP A 256 -10.66 -9.68 23.06
CA ASP A 256 -10.02 -9.70 24.38
C ASP A 256 -9.31 -8.35 24.66
N PRO A 257 -8.87 -8.08 25.90
CA PRO A 257 -8.21 -6.82 26.23
C PRO A 257 -6.95 -6.52 25.42
N MET A 258 -6.25 -7.54 24.93
CA MET A 258 -5.05 -7.35 24.11
C MET A 258 -5.41 -6.75 22.74
N LYS A 259 -6.54 -7.14 22.16
CA LYS A 259 -7.04 -6.51 20.92
C LYS A 259 -7.28 -5.01 21.11
N ASP A 260 -7.90 -4.62 22.23
CA ASP A 260 -8.20 -3.22 22.52
C ASP A 260 -6.91 -2.43 22.76
N GLU A 261 -5.91 -3.00 23.45
CA GLU A 261 -4.58 -2.41 23.61
C GLU A 261 -3.86 -2.21 22.27
N LEU A 262 -3.92 -3.21 21.37
CA LEU A 262 -3.32 -3.10 20.04
C LEU A 262 -4.00 -2.02 19.19
N LEU A 263 -5.33 -1.91 19.26
CA LEU A 263 -6.06 -0.85 18.59
C LEU A 263 -5.70 0.52 19.18
N SER A 264 -5.60 0.65 20.51
CA SER A 264 -5.26 1.91 21.16
C SER A 264 -3.85 2.39 20.78
N VAL A 265 -2.90 1.48 20.57
CA VAL A 265 -1.56 1.84 20.06
C VAL A 265 -1.67 2.43 18.65
N VAL A 266 -2.46 1.82 17.77
CA VAL A 266 -2.63 2.31 16.39
C VAL A 266 -3.38 3.65 16.38
N ASP A 267 -4.39 3.82 17.22
CA ASP A 267 -5.12 5.07 17.40
C ASP A 267 -4.22 6.20 17.91
N ALA A 268 -3.42 5.93 18.95
CA ALA A 268 -2.49 6.93 19.50
C ALA A 268 -1.49 7.40 18.44
N VAL A 269 -0.94 6.50 17.64
CA VAL A 269 -0.02 6.85 16.54
C VAL A 269 -0.74 7.65 15.45
N SER A 270 -1.99 7.32 15.14
CA SER A 270 -2.80 8.08 14.19
C SER A 270 -3.01 9.51 14.65
N GLU A 271 -3.36 9.72 15.92
CA GLU A 271 -3.53 11.07 16.47
C GLU A 271 -2.22 11.87 16.51
N GLU A 272 -1.11 11.25 16.90
CA GLU A 272 0.21 11.89 16.85
C GLU A 272 0.56 12.34 15.43
N VAL A 273 0.39 11.47 14.42
CA VAL A 273 0.67 11.81 13.02
C VAL A 273 -0.23 12.94 12.52
N ARG A 274 -1.51 12.95 12.89
CA ARG A 274 -2.44 14.05 12.53
C ARG A 274 -2.11 15.36 13.24
N GLY A 275 -1.55 15.28 14.44
CA GLY A 275 -1.21 16.42 15.28
C GLY A 275 0.09 17.14 14.88
N ILE A 276 0.87 16.60 13.95
CA ILE A 276 2.19 17.17 13.56
C ILE A 276 2.05 18.61 13.03
N ASN A 277 1.06 18.88 12.17
CA ASN A 277 0.82 20.21 11.62
C ASN A 277 -0.62 20.67 11.96
N PRO A 278 -0.84 21.33 13.11
CA PRO A 278 -2.17 21.77 13.53
C PRO A 278 -2.77 22.82 12.56
N ASN A 279 -1.93 23.62 11.90
CA ASN A 279 -2.37 24.62 10.92
C ASN A 279 -2.90 23.98 9.62
N ALA A 280 -2.58 22.71 9.34
CA ALA A 280 -3.19 21.98 8.23
C ALA A 280 -4.68 21.69 8.51
N ARG A 281 -5.05 21.39 9.76
CA ARG A 281 -6.46 21.18 10.16
C ARG A 281 -7.29 22.45 10.00
N GLU A 282 -6.76 23.60 10.43
CA GLU A 282 -7.49 24.88 10.35
C GLU A 282 -7.72 25.35 8.91
N ARG A 283 -6.82 25.02 7.97
CA ARG A 283 -7.00 25.33 6.54
C ARG A 283 -8.05 24.46 5.87
N ASP A 284 -8.15 23.19 6.26
CA ASP A 284 -9.18 22.28 5.76
C ASP A 284 -10.57 22.67 6.31
N GLU A 285 -10.67 23.02 7.60
CA GLU A 285 -11.93 23.48 8.21
C GLU A 285 -12.40 24.84 7.65
N ALA A 286 -11.48 25.75 7.31
CA ALA A 286 -11.81 27.02 6.66
C ALA A 286 -12.28 26.83 5.20
N ALA A 287 -11.79 25.82 4.49
CA ALA A 287 -12.20 25.51 3.13
C ALA A 287 -13.61 24.87 3.06
N ASP A 288 -13.99 24.09 4.08
CA ASP A 288 -15.33 23.51 4.20
C ASP A 288 -16.40 24.53 4.68
N GLY A 289 -15.98 25.70 5.18
CA GLY A 289 -16.85 26.79 5.61
C GLY A 289 -17.29 27.77 4.50
N GLU A 290 -16.79 27.62 3.27
CA GLU A 290 -17.09 28.49 2.12
C GLU A 290 -18.00 27.85 1.05
N ILE A 291 -18.74 26.78 1.36
CA ILE A 291 -19.75 26.16 0.47
C ILE A 291 -21.18 26.53 0.87
#